data_AF-A0A9D8F6V0-F1
#
_entry.id   AF-A0A9D8F6V0-F1
#
_cell.length_a   1.000
_cell.length_b   1.000
_cell.length_c   1.000
_cell.angle_alpha   90.00
_cell.angle_beta   90.00
_cell.angle_gamma   90.00
#
_symmetry.space_group_name_H-M   'P 1'
#
loop_
_entity.id
_entity.type
_entity.pdbx_description
1 polymer ?
#
loop_
_entity_poly.entity_id
_entity_poly.type
_entity_poly.pdbx_seq_one_letter_code
_entity_poly.pdbx_strand_id
1 'polypeptide(L)'
;MNFGITDSFLGKPCNDTRSVKICVEYFDDAALKDVVTFGPEAYATDALGGIGFYPAASREKLKGSGKWQRRSWIVPAVNLRGVNTAPHTGGPRLAFEGGAVFVSRVDLAVLREGTHPLAGQDPLADCYTDPNICLGLYGDYAEMDLAKGLLDGLAPGSSGGDQEMIQEEAGPANDRRPSIRAALDDGSPAFRHIYLNLAITDEKLGPNSQPNAKLAICMTYYDAPELAGASFRPEVYQSERNGLVTFAFTPGNIAVVLEGSGTWKDAYFELPDVKFNGVNQGPQAAARFVMSGKIPITRVRYAVIRPCGPNANKNLLEGCKPVTDVTLGAARTAGGRIRLAWPAGAGGFVLAGDGFAVVAGLEACGG
;
A
#
# COMPACT_ATOMS: atom_id res chain seq x y z
N MET A 1 9.27 -7.29 32.16
CA MET A 1 7.95 -7.83 32.53
C MET A 1 7.60 -8.97 31.61
N ASN A 2 7.06 -10.06 32.14
CA ASN A 2 6.59 -11.21 31.38
C ASN A 2 5.08 -11.37 31.60
N PHE A 3 4.36 -11.80 30.57
CA PHE A 3 2.94 -12.15 30.66
C PHE A 3 2.80 -13.65 30.43
N GLY A 4 2.44 -14.37 31.49
CA GLY A 4 2.18 -15.81 31.42
C GLY A 4 0.87 -16.06 30.70
N ILE A 5 0.88 -16.94 29.70
CA ILE A 5 -0.33 -17.42 29.04
C ILE A 5 -0.86 -18.57 29.91
N THR A 6 -2.05 -18.37 30.47
CA THR A 6 -2.66 -19.28 31.45
C THR A 6 -3.16 -20.57 30.81
N ASP A 7 -3.43 -20.55 29.51
CA ASP A 7 -4.00 -21.65 28.74
C ASP A 7 -3.25 -21.85 27.41
N SER A 8 -3.44 -22.99 26.73
CA SER A 8 -2.72 -23.31 25.48
C SER A 8 -3.46 -22.94 24.18
N PHE A 9 -4.44 -22.03 24.21
CA PHE A 9 -5.26 -21.70 23.02
C PHE A 9 -4.46 -20.99 21.90
N LEU A 10 -3.40 -20.26 22.26
CA LEU A 10 -2.50 -19.64 21.28
C LEU A 10 -1.49 -20.64 20.68
N GLY A 11 -1.31 -21.79 21.33
CA GLY A 11 -0.36 -22.83 20.92
C GLY A 11 0.34 -23.45 22.13
N LYS A 12 1.13 -24.49 21.85
CA LYS A 12 2.02 -25.11 22.83
C LYS A 12 3.48 -24.78 22.48
N PRO A 13 4.41 -24.81 23.45
CA PRO A 13 5.83 -24.48 23.25
C PRO A 13 6.58 -25.37 22.24
N CYS A 14 5.99 -26.52 21.88
CA CYS A 14 6.50 -27.44 20.87
C CYS A 14 6.09 -27.08 19.43
N ASN A 15 5.24 -26.07 19.24
CA ASN A 15 4.84 -25.62 17.92
C ASN A 15 6.01 -24.92 17.22
N ASP A 16 6.04 -24.98 15.89
CA ASP A 16 6.93 -24.13 15.10
C ASP A 16 6.76 -22.67 15.50
N THR A 17 7.83 -21.91 15.34
CA THR A 17 7.79 -20.48 15.57
C THR A 17 6.75 -19.80 14.69
N ARG A 18 6.09 -18.79 15.25
CA ARG A 18 5.08 -17.96 14.58
C ARG A 18 5.35 -16.51 14.86
N SER A 19 4.90 -15.63 13.98
CA SER A 19 4.88 -14.21 14.29
C SER A 19 3.76 -13.89 15.25
N VAL A 20 4.05 -13.04 16.22
CA VAL A 20 3.14 -12.69 17.29
C VAL A 20 3.00 -11.18 17.34
N LYS A 21 1.76 -10.70 17.32
CA LYS A 21 1.43 -9.30 17.53
C LYS A 21 1.07 -9.08 19.00
N ILE A 22 1.69 -8.09 19.62
CA ILE A 22 1.37 -7.63 20.98
C ILE A 22 0.76 -6.25 20.86
N CYS A 23 -0.36 -6.01 21.54
CA CYS A 23 -0.91 -4.68 21.76
C CYS A 23 -0.84 -4.34 23.25
N VAL A 24 -0.31 -3.17 23.59
CA VAL A 24 -0.24 -2.68 24.96
C VAL A 24 -1.01 -1.37 25.06
N GLU A 25 -1.95 -1.31 26.00
CA GLU A 25 -2.58 -0.07 26.45
C GLU A 25 -1.82 0.47 27.65
N TYR A 26 -1.31 1.69 27.53
CA TYR A 26 -0.44 2.33 28.52
C TYR A 26 -0.81 3.79 28.73
N PHE A 27 -0.52 4.31 29.92
CA PHE A 27 -0.65 5.73 30.19
C PHE A 27 0.63 6.46 29.77
N ASP A 28 0.50 7.35 28.79
CA ASP A 28 1.62 8.15 28.27
C ASP A 28 1.86 9.39 29.15
N ASP A 29 2.49 9.15 30.31
CA ASP A 29 2.68 10.11 31.39
C ASP A 29 3.61 11.28 31.01
N ALA A 30 3.14 12.50 31.21
CA ALA A 30 3.89 13.73 30.97
C ALA A 30 5.17 13.83 31.81
N ALA A 31 5.19 13.27 33.02
CA ALA A 31 6.36 13.27 33.90
C ALA A 31 7.49 12.35 33.40
N LEU A 32 7.17 11.40 32.52
CA LEU A 32 8.10 10.39 31.99
C LEU A 32 8.48 10.65 30.53
N LYS A 33 8.03 11.78 29.98
CA LYS A 33 8.28 12.21 28.60
C LYS A 33 9.76 12.17 28.28
N ASP A 34 10.08 11.50 27.18
CA ASP A 34 11.42 11.35 26.61
C ASP A 34 12.48 10.69 27.53
N VAL A 35 12.10 10.25 28.73
CA VAL A 35 12.95 9.54 29.70
C VAL A 35 12.71 8.04 29.62
N VAL A 36 11.44 7.62 29.53
CA VAL A 36 11.07 6.21 29.58
C VAL A 36 10.87 5.63 28.19
N THR A 37 11.43 4.45 27.98
CA THR A 37 11.23 3.64 26.77
C THR A 37 10.78 2.23 27.16
N PHE A 38 9.79 1.68 26.46
CA PHE A 38 9.30 0.33 26.74
C PHE A 38 8.86 -0.42 25.48
N GLY A 39 8.89 -1.75 25.54
CA GLY A 39 8.45 -2.60 24.45
C GLY A 39 9.12 -3.98 24.48
N PRO A 40 8.91 -4.82 23.45
CA PRO A 40 9.52 -6.13 23.37
C PRO A 40 11.04 -6.07 23.43
N GLU A 41 11.63 -7.02 24.14
CA GLU A 41 13.08 -7.11 24.35
C GLU A 41 13.60 -8.49 23.94
N ALA A 42 13.04 -9.55 24.52
CA ALA A 42 13.53 -10.91 24.33
C ALA A 42 12.35 -11.88 24.18
N TYR A 43 12.53 -12.93 23.39
CA TYR A 43 11.51 -13.95 23.17
C TYR A 43 12.16 -15.31 22.92
N ALA A 44 11.42 -16.38 23.20
CA ALA A 44 11.90 -17.73 22.93
C ALA A 44 11.71 -18.07 21.45
N THR A 45 12.76 -18.58 20.82
CA THR A 45 12.83 -18.93 19.39
C THR A 45 12.67 -20.44 19.14
N ASP A 46 12.76 -21.27 20.18
CA ASP A 46 12.63 -22.72 20.03
C ASP A 46 12.26 -23.40 21.36
N ALA A 47 11.89 -24.68 21.25
CA ALA A 47 11.46 -25.48 22.38
C ALA A 47 12.61 -25.82 23.35
N LEU A 48 13.87 -25.55 23.02
CA LEU A 48 15.04 -25.78 23.88
C LEU A 48 15.38 -24.55 24.74
N GLY A 49 14.78 -23.40 24.44
CA GLY A 49 14.99 -22.15 25.17
C GLY A 49 15.99 -21.22 24.49
N GLY A 50 16.20 -21.35 23.17
CA GLY A 50 16.88 -20.32 22.38
C GLY A 50 16.20 -18.96 22.56
N ILE A 51 17.01 -17.89 22.62
CA ILE A 51 16.56 -16.53 22.89
C ILE A 51 16.87 -15.64 21.69
N GLY A 52 15.82 -15.05 21.12
CA GLY A 52 15.90 -13.95 20.18
C GLY A 52 15.71 -12.61 20.89
N PHE A 53 16.26 -11.55 20.31
CA PHE A 53 16.10 -10.18 20.80
C PHE A 53 15.37 -9.32 19.78
N TYR A 54 14.45 -8.48 20.26
CA TYR A 54 13.75 -7.50 19.44
C TYR A 54 14.51 -6.17 19.46
N PRO A 55 14.62 -5.44 18.34
CA PRO A 55 15.43 -4.22 18.26
C PRO A 55 14.99 -3.16 19.28
N ALA A 56 15.93 -2.64 20.08
CA ALA A 56 15.64 -1.61 21.08
C ALA A 56 15.10 -0.32 20.45
N ALA A 57 15.55 0.02 19.24
CA ALA A 57 15.07 1.19 18.48
C ALA A 57 13.59 1.12 18.09
N SER A 58 12.97 -0.07 18.15
CA SER A 58 11.55 -0.26 17.82
C SER A 58 10.63 -0.12 19.04
N ARG A 59 11.18 0.16 20.22
CA ARG A 59 10.41 0.36 21.46
C ARG A 59 9.76 1.74 21.49
N GLU A 60 8.67 1.84 22.24
CA GLU A 60 7.92 3.08 22.41
C GLU A 60 8.62 3.98 23.42
N LYS A 61 8.86 5.23 23.03
CA LYS A 61 9.43 6.27 23.89
C LYS A 61 8.32 7.25 24.25
N LEU A 62 8.00 7.34 25.55
CA LEU A 62 6.87 8.12 26.04
C LEU A 62 6.96 9.58 25.56
N LYS A 63 5.85 10.10 25.05
CA LYS A 63 5.71 11.46 24.50
C LYS A 63 5.05 12.41 25.48
N GLY A 64 4.44 11.89 26.53
CA GLY A 64 3.87 12.67 27.62
C GLY A 64 2.56 13.37 27.28
N SER A 65 1.69 12.72 26.50
CA SER A 65 0.37 13.24 26.12
C SER A 65 -0.63 13.32 27.28
N GLY A 66 -0.37 12.63 28.40
CA GLY A 66 -1.27 12.57 29.55
C GLY A 66 -2.54 11.74 29.29
N LYS A 67 -2.51 10.82 28.33
CA LYS A 67 -3.65 10.00 27.91
C LYS A 67 -3.28 8.52 27.87
N TRP A 68 -4.30 7.68 27.97
CA TRP A 68 -4.18 6.27 27.63
C TRP A 68 -4.00 6.12 26.11
N GLN A 69 -2.99 5.36 25.71
CA GLN A 69 -2.67 5.06 24.32
C GLN A 69 -2.53 3.57 24.09
N ARG A 70 -2.72 3.13 22.84
CA ARG A 70 -2.48 1.75 22.40
C ARG A 70 -1.35 1.72 21.39
N ARG A 71 -0.36 0.87 21.62
CA ARG A 71 0.79 0.64 20.74
C ARG A 71 0.92 -0.85 20.50
N SER A 72 1.24 -1.24 19.26
CA SER A 72 1.53 -2.64 18.94
C SER A 72 2.95 -2.87 18.44
N TRP A 73 3.35 -4.14 18.46
CA TRP A 73 4.57 -4.66 17.85
C TRP A 73 4.29 -6.02 17.24
N ILE A 74 4.93 -6.32 16.11
CA ILE A 74 4.96 -7.66 15.53
C ILE A 74 6.36 -8.22 15.78
N VAL A 75 6.43 -9.28 16.59
CA VAL A 75 7.66 -9.98 16.93
C VAL A 75 7.73 -11.25 16.09
N PRO A 76 8.76 -11.40 15.23
CA PRO A 76 8.90 -12.57 14.39
C PRO A 76 9.35 -13.79 15.20
N ALA A 77 9.08 -14.98 14.67
CA ALA A 77 9.69 -16.24 15.10
C ALA A 77 9.57 -16.57 16.61
N VAL A 78 8.39 -16.32 17.21
CA VAL A 78 8.10 -16.64 18.62
C VAL A 78 7.53 -18.06 18.74
N ASN A 79 8.09 -18.90 19.61
CA ASN A 79 7.57 -20.26 19.84
C ASN A 79 6.63 -20.39 21.06
N LEU A 80 6.33 -19.28 21.73
CA LEU A 80 5.49 -19.19 22.93
C LEU A 80 6.01 -19.93 24.18
N ARG A 81 7.24 -20.47 24.19
CA ARG A 81 7.84 -21.01 25.44
C ARG A 81 8.00 -19.92 26.50
N GLY A 82 8.26 -18.70 26.06
CA GLY A 82 8.53 -17.55 26.91
C GLY A 82 9.95 -17.55 27.49
N VAL A 83 10.41 -16.38 27.95
CA VAL A 83 11.71 -16.20 28.60
C VAL A 83 11.51 -16.09 30.11
N ASN A 84 11.89 -17.12 30.87
CA ASN A 84 11.70 -17.17 32.32
C ASN A 84 10.24 -17.00 32.76
N THR A 85 9.31 -17.70 32.08
CA THR A 85 7.86 -17.61 32.34
C THR A 85 7.27 -18.83 33.06
N ALA A 86 8.11 -19.81 33.43
CA ALA A 86 7.69 -21.01 34.13
C ALA A 86 6.89 -20.67 35.42
N PRO A 87 5.83 -21.45 35.75
CA PRO A 87 5.39 -22.67 35.08
C PRO A 87 4.55 -22.43 33.80
N HIS A 88 4.25 -21.18 33.46
CA HIS A 88 3.44 -20.83 32.30
C HIS A 88 4.26 -20.73 31.01
N THR A 89 3.54 -20.83 29.90
CA THR A 89 4.05 -20.43 28.58
C THR A 89 3.99 -18.90 28.46
N GLY A 90 4.66 -18.30 27.49
CA GLY A 90 4.79 -16.85 27.43
C GLY A 90 5.08 -16.32 26.05
N GLY A 91 4.56 -15.12 25.77
CA GLY A 91 4.97 -14.33 24.62
C GLY A 91 6.34 -13.66 24.83
N PRO A 92 6.64 -12.63 24.03
CA PRO A 92 7.83 -11.80 24.22
C PRO A 92 7.84 -11.08 25.58
N ARG A 93 9.02 -11.05 26.20
CA ARG A 93 9.31 -10.24 27.40
C ARG A 93 9.38 -8.76 27.03
N LEU A 94 8.71 -7.91 27.82
CA LEU A 94 8.83 -6.46 27.69
C LEU A 94 9.93 -5.90 28.59
N ALA A 95 10.75 -5.00 28.05
CA ALA A 95 11.66 -4.15 28.83
C ALA A 95 11.01 -2.79 29.12
N PHE A 96 11.36 -2.21 30.26
CA PHE A 96 10.98 -0.87 30.69
C PHE A 96 12.25 -0.19 31.19
N GLU A 97 12.72 0.81 30.45
CA GLU A 97 14.00 1.48 30.67
C GLU A 97 13.75 2.92 31.12
N GLY A 98 14.47 3.38 32.15
CA GLY A 98 14.36 4.73 32.68
C GLY A 98 13.20 4.98 33.65
N GLY A 99 12.24 4.06 33.78
CA GLY A 99 11.11 4.20 34.71
C GLY A 99 10.02 3.15 34.54
N ALA A 100 9.01 3.19 35.40
CA ALA A 100 7.84 2.33 35.32
C ALA A 100 6.75 2.96 34.45
N VAL A 101 6.10 2.16 33.60
CA VAL A 101 4.95 2.58 32.78
C VAL A 101 3.69 1.93 33.34
N PHE A 102 2.62 2.71 33.48
CA PHE A 102 1.32 2.17 33.86
C PHE A 102 0.68 1.48 32.65
N VAL A 103 0.37 0.20 32.80
CA VAL A 103 -0.23 -0.64 31.76
C VAL A 103 -1.59 -1.13 32.26
N SER A 104 -2.65 -0.89 31.49
CA SER A 104 -4.03 -1.32 31.82
C SER A 104 -4.41 -2.62 31.12
N ARG A 105 -3.87 -2.85 29.92
CA ARG A 105 -4.23 -4.00 29.08
C ARG A 105 -3.07 -4.45 28.20
N VAL A 106 -2.94 -5.76 28.05
CA VAL A 106 -2.03 -6.38 27.08
C VAL A 106 -2.80 -7.45 26.32
N ASP A 107 -2.86 -7.32 25.00
CA ASP A 107 -3.42 -8.34 24.11
C ASP A 107 -2.29 -9.01 23.32
N LEU A 108 -2.41 -10.32 23.12
CA LEU A 108 -1.44 -11.14 22.40
C LEU A 108 -2.15 -11.96 21.32
N ALA A 109 -1.70 -11.86 20.08
CA ALA A 109 -2.25 -12.62 18.96
C ALA A 109 -1.14 -13.31 18.17
N VAL A 110 -1.39 -14.56 17.77
CA VAL A 110 -0.56 -15.29 16.82
C VAL A 110 -1.04 -14.98 15.41
N LEU A 111 -0.18 -14.42 14.57
CA LEU A 111 -0.46 -14.21 13.15
C LEU A 111 -0.24 -15.52 12.42
N ARG A 112 -1.34 -16.11 11.93
CA ARG A 112 -1.32 -17.44 11.33
C ARG A 112 -1.19 -17.35 9.82
N GLU A 113 -0.56 -18.36 9.23
CA GLU A 113 -0.28 -18.47 7.80
C GLU A 113 -0.62 -19.86 7.26
N GLY A 114 -0.49 -20.02 5.94
CA GLY A 114 -0.69 -21.29 5.26
C GLY A 114 -2.16 -21.71 5.19
N THR A 115 -2.43 -22.99 5.46
CA THR A 115 -3.77 -23.60 5.32
C THR A 115 -4.64 -23.45 6.58
N HIS A 116 -4.18 -22.72 7.59
CA HIS A 116 -4.93 -22.53 8.83
C HIS A 116 -6.23 -21.73 8.58
N PRO A 117 -7.38 -22.04 9.21
CA PRO A 117 -8.63 -21.30 8.98
C PRO A 117 -8.58 -19.79 9.28
N LEU A 118 -7.72 -19.42 10.24
CA LEU A 118 -7.43 -18.02 10.60
C LEU A 118 -6.20 -17.45 9.88
N ALA A 119 -5.69 -18.11 8.84
CA ALA A 119 -4.53 -17.62 8.10
C ALA A 119 -4.83 -16.25 7.45
N GLY A 120 -3.87 -15.33 7.53
CA GLY A 120 -4.00 -13.97 6.98
C GLY A 120 -4.88 -13.02 7.79
N GLN A 121 -5.45 -13.45 8.93
CA GLN A 121 -6.20 -12.59 9.83
C GLN A 121 -5.26 -11.92 10.84
N ASP A 122 -5.50 -10.64 11.14
CA ASP A 122 -4.90 -9.93 12.27
C ASP A 122 -5.97 -9.72 13.36
N PRO A 123 -5.99 -10.53 14.44
CA PRO A 123 -6.95 -10.38 15.52
C PRO A 123 -6.83 -9.05 16.29
N LEU A 124 -5.72 -8.33 16.15
CA LEU A 124 -5.46 -7.04 16.78
C LEU A 124 -5.33 -5.92 15.73
N ALA A 125 -6.11 -6.01 14.64
CA ALA A 125 -6.06 -5.06 13.52
C ALA A 125 -6.31 -3.59 13.93
N ASP A 126 -7.01 -3.37 15.04
CA ASP A 126 -7.31 -2.03 15.59
C ASP A 126 -6.18 -1.43 16.43
N CYS A 127 -5.09 -2.18 16.66
CA CYS A 127 -3.93 -1.73 17.41
C CYS A 127 -2.74 -1.58 16.47
N TYR A 128 -2.22 -0.36 16.38
CA TYR A 128 -1.31 0.01 15.32
C TYR A 128 0.15 0.03 15.76
N THR A 129 1.00 -0.42 14.83
CA THR A 129 2.29 0.17 14.47
C THR A 129 2.60 1.46 15.16
N ASP A 130 2.06 2.52 14.57
CA ASP A 130 2.29 3.91 14.93
C ASP A 130 0.91 4.55 15.08
N PRO A 131 0.48 4.95 16.29
CA PRO A 131 -0.87 5.47 16.52
C PRO A 131 -1.11 6.82 15.82
N ASN A 132 -0.06 7.51 15.36
CA ASN A 132 -0.17 8.80 14.67
C ASN A 132 -0.99 8.71 13.37
N ILE A 133 -1.08 7.52 12.76
CA ILE A 133 -1.94 7.29 11.58
C ILE A 133 -3.43 7.55 11.88
N CYS A 134 -3.86 7.36 13.13
CA CYS A 134 -5.25 7.58 13.55
C CYS A 134 -5.49 9.00 14.06
N LEU A 135 -4.43 9.71 14.44
CA LEU A 135 -4.50 11.09 14.91
C LEU A 135 -4.54 12.11 13.76
N GLY A 136 -4.41 11.66 12.52
CA GLY A 136 -4.39 12.54 11.34
C GLY A 136 -3.11 13.37 11.23
N LEU A 137 -1.99 12.88 11.79
CA LEU A 137 -0.72 13.60 11.79
C LEU A 137 0.08 13.40 10.49
N TYR A 138 -0.28 12.42 9.67
CA TYR A 138 0.34 12.16 8.37
C TYR A 138 -0.59 12.57 7.25
N GLY A 139 -0.02 13.02 6.13
CA GLY A 139 -0.79 13.31 4.94
C GLY A 139 -1.40 12.05 4.33
N ASP A 140 -2.54 12.24 3.69
CA ASP A 140 -3.27 11.19 2.97
C ASP A 140 -3.16 11.38 1.44
N TYR A 141 -2.46 12.42 0.98
CA TYR A 141 -2.36 12.78 -0.43
C TYR A 141 -0.99 13.37 -0.76
N ALA A 142 -0.45 12.98 -1.90
CA ALA A 142 0.75 13.55 -2.49
C ALA A 142 0.59 13.60 -4.02
N GLU A 143 1.15 14.62 -4.66
CA GLU A 143 0.96 14.88 -6.08
C GLU A 143 2.19 15.47 -6.75
N MET A 144 2.47 14.97 -7.94
CA MET A 144 3.35 15.58 -8.93
C MET A 144 2.51 15.90 -10.16
N ASP A 145 2.40 17.17 -10.54
CA ASP A 145 1.73 17.64 -11.78
C ASP A 145 2.73 18.51 -12.55
N LEU A 146 3.47 17.87 -13.46
CA LEU A 146 4.57 18.50 -14.20
C LEU A 146 4.06 19.57 -15.16
N ALA A 147 2.84 19.42 -15.68
CA ALA A 147 2.19 20.41 -16.53
C ALA A 147 1.95 21.74 -15.80
N LYS A 148 1.82 21.70 -14.47
CA LYS A 148 1.65 22.88 -13.60
C LYS A 148 2.90 23.23 -12.79
N GLY A 149 3.98 22.47 -12.95
CA GLY A 149 5.18 22.60 -12.11
C GLY A 149 4.94 22.30 -10.62
N LEU A 150 3.94 21.49 -10.28
CA LEU A 150 3.60 21.14 -8.90
C LEU A 150 4.36 19.89 -8.46
N LEU A 151 5.11 20.00 -7.37
CA LEU A 151 5.74 18.90 -6.65
C LEU A 151 5.32 18.98 -5.17
N ASP A 152 4.24 18.30 -4.79
CA ASP A 152 3.74 18.25 -3.41
C ASP A 152 3.90 16.84 -2.83
N GLY A 153 5.04 16.59 -2.20
CA GLY A 153 5.36 15.30 -1.60
C GLY A 153 5.69 14.19 -2.60
N LEU A 154 5.70 14.49 -3.91
CA LEU A 154 6.17 13.61 -4.97
C LEU A 154 7.10 14.37 -5.90
N ALA A 155 8.14 13.67 -6.35
CA ALA A 155 9.08 14.15 -7.35
C ALA A 155 9.53 12.99 -8.25
N PRO A 156 10.07 13.29 -9.45
CA PRO A 156 10.82 12.29 -10.21
C PRO A 156 11.89 11.68 -9.30
N GLY A 157 12.03 10.36 -9.33
CA GLY A 157 13.10 9.68 -8.61
C GLY A 157 14.49 10.08 -9.13
N SER A 158 15.48 9.71 -8.35
CA SER A 158 16.90 9.97 -8.60
C SER A 158 17.74 8.70 -8.51
N SER A 159 17.09 7.55 -8.38
CA SER A 159 17.73 6.24 -8.37
C SER A 159 18.52 6.01 -9.65
N GLY A 160 19.82 5.76 -9.52
CA GLY A 160 20.64 5.24 -10.62
C GLY A 160 20.38 3.75 -10.88
N GLY A 161 21.23 3.13 -11.70
CA GLY A 161 21.06 1.73 -12.07
C GLY A 161 20.05 1.55 -13.19
N ASP A 162 19.07 0.67 -13.03
CA ASP A 162 18.08 0.31 -14.05
C ASP A 162 16.80 1.15 -14.04
N GLN A 163 16.83 2.32 -13.40
CA GLN A 163 15.65 3.17 -13.12
C GLN A 163 15.86 4.62 -13.58
N GLU A 164 16.77 4.84 -14.54
CA GLU A 164 17.01 6.16 -15.10
C GLU A 164 15.73 6.69 -15.77
N MET A 165 15.43 7.96 -15.53
CA MET A 165 14.24 8.63 -16.07
C MET A 165 14.66 9.82 -16.91
N ILE A 166 13.96 10.00 -18.03
CA ILE A 166 14.12 11.14 -18.92
C ILE A 166 12.97 12.11 -18.67
N GLN A 167 13.29 13.39 -18.58
CA GLN A 167 12.32 14.49 -18.52
C GLN A 167 12.27 15.19 -19.88
N GLU A 168 11.09 15.26 -20.48
CA GLU A 168 10.88 15.81 -21.82
C GLU A 168 9.43 16.27 -22.04
N GLU A 169 9.19 17.00 -23.13
CA GLU A 169 7.86 17.41 -23.56
C GLU A 169 7.16 16.30 -24.36
N ALA A 170 5.95 15.92 -23.93
CA ALA A 170 5.12 14.92 -24.61
C ALA A 170 3.68 15.40 -24.78
N GLY A 171 2.87 14.67 -25.55
CA GLY A 171 1.45 14.98 -25.79
C GLY A 171 1.12 15.24 -27.26
N PRO A 172 -0.17 15.46 -27.58
CA PRO A 172 -0.58 15.81 -28.93
C PRO A 172 -0.10 17.23 -29.29
N ALA A 173 -0.07 17.54 -30.59
CA ALA A 173 0.51 18.79 -31.09
C ALA A 173 -0.08 20.07 -30.46
N ASN A 174 -1.35 20.02 -30.03
CA ASN A 174 -2.06 21.12 -29.41
C ASN A 174 -2.02 21.11 -27.86
N ASP A 175 -1.37 20.14 -27.24
CA ASP A 175 -1.32 19.97 -25.78
C ASP A 175 -0.03 19.25 -25.35
N ARG A 176 1.11 19.88 -25.66
CA ARG A 176 2.43 19.47 -25.19
C ARG A 176 2.66 19.89 -23.74
N ARG A 177 3.19 18.97 -22.93
CA ARG A 177 3.43 19.17 -21.50
C ARG A 177 4.76 18.56 -21.06
N PRO A 178 5.40 19.11 -20.02
CA PRO A 178 6.47 18.43 -19.32
C PRO A 178 6.02 17.06 -18.83
N SER A 179 6.88 16.06 -19.01
CA SER A 179 6.60 14.67 -18.67
C SER A 179 7.89 13.95 -18.25
N ILE A 180 7.71 12.82 -17.57
CA ILE A 180 8.77 11.86 -17.29
C ILE A 180 8.47 10.54 -17.98
N ARG A 181 9.51 9.77 -18.29
CA ARG A 181 9.39 8.37 -18.71
C ARG A 181 10.62 7.58 -18.28
N ALA A 182 10.50 6.26 -18.28
CA ALA A 182 11.68 5.39 -18.17
C ALA A 182 12.61 5.63 -19.38
N ALA A 183 13.92 5.65 -19.13
CA ALA A 183 14.90 6.00 -20.16
C ALA A 183 14.99 4.97 -21.28
N LEU A 184 14.77 3.69 -20.98
CA LEU A 184 14.99 2.59 -21.91
C LEU A 184 16.38 2.66 -22.57
N ASP A 185 16.42 2.61 -23.90
CA ASP A 185 17.60 2.74 -24.73
C ASP A 185 18.22 4.15 -24.76
N ASP A 186 17.58 5.16 -24.17
CA ASP A 186 18.15 6.51 -24.03
C ASP A 186 19.01 6.67 -22.77
N GLY A 187 18.97 5.68 -21.86
CA GLY A 187 19.73 5.73 -20.61
C GLY A 187 21.17 5.22 -20.77
N SER A 188 21.89 5.21 -19.66
CA SER A 188 23.25 4.70 -19.58
C SER A 188 23.40 3.23 -20.06
N PRO A 189 24.48 2.86 -20.79
CA PRO A 189 24.58 1.61 -21.55
C PRO A 189 24.70 0.30 -20.73
N ALA A 190 24.56 0.36 -19.41
CA ALA A 190 24.69 -0.80 -18.51
C ALA A 190 23.35 -1.46 -18.16
N PHE A 191 22.22 -0.78 -18.40
CA PHE A 191 20.90 -1.26 -18.00
C PHE A 191 19.87 -1.04 -19.10
N ARG A 192 18.76 -1.77 -19.03
CA ARG A 192 17.63 -1.60 -19.96
C ARG A 192 16.71 -0.44 -19.58
N HIS A 193 16.87 0.14 -18.39
CA HIS A 193 16.09 1.28 -17.88
C HIS A 193 14.58 1.16 -18.10
N ILE A 194 14.02 -0.01 -17.78
CA ILE A 194 12.59 -0.32 -17.95
C ILE A 194 11.75 0.07 -16.74
N TYR A 195 12.37 0.66 -15.71
CA TYR A 195 11.68 0.96 -14.47
C TYR A 195 11.52 2.47 -14.26
N LEU A 196 10.37 2.83 -13.70
CA LEU A 196 10.07 4.18 -13.23
C LEU A 196 9.80 4.11 -11.73
N ASN A 197 10.40 5.02 -10.97
CA ASN A 197 10.24 5.05 -9.52
C ASN A 197 10.21 6.49 -9.03
N LEU A 198 9.21 6.84 -8.24
CA LEU A 198 9.03 8.22 -7.77
C LEU A 198 9.49 8.36 -6.34
N ALA A 199 10.17 9.47 -6.06
CA ALA A 199 10.50 9.84 -4.71
C ALA A 199 9.26 10.38 -4.01
N ILE A 200 8.98 9.89 -2.80
CA ILE A 200 8.11 10.58 -1.84
C ILE A 200 9.03 11.53 -1.06
N THR A 201 8.70 12.83 -1.08
CA THR A 201 9.49 13.86 -0.41
C THR A 201 8.87 14.25 0.92
N ASP A 202 9.71 14.74 1.84
CA ASP A 202 9.31 15.35 3.11
C ASP A 202 8.43 14.47 4.02
N GLU A 203 8.52 13.14 3.83
CA GLU A 203 7.63 12.19 4.49
C GLU A 203 6.15 12.57 4.38
N LYS A 204 5.73 13.11 3.22
CA LYS A 204 4.37 13.65 3.01
C LYS A 204 3.27 12.67 3.42
N LEU A 205 3.50 11.37 3.19
CA LEU A 205 2.57 10.28 3.50
C LEU A 205 2.88 9.59 4.85
N GLY A 206 3.78 10.14 5.64
CA GLY A 206 4.30 9.65 6.92
C GLY A 206 5.67 8.95 6.81
N PRO A 207 6.33 8.69 7.95
CA PRO A 207 7.66 8.08 8.02
C PRO A 207 7.64 6.60 7.63
N ASN A 208 8.81 6.02 7.38
CA ASN A 208 8.96 4.57 7.13
C ASN A 208 8.61 3.69 8.34
N SER A 209 8.58 4.27 9.55
CA SER A 209 8.18 3.59 10.78
C SER A 209 6.68 3.33 10.89
N GLN A 210 5.86 3.98 10.07
CA GLN A 210 4.41 3.79 10.08
C GLN A 210 4.04 2.35 9.63
N PRO A 211 2.86 1.81 10.00
CA PRO A 211 2.37 0.52 9.50
C PRO A 211 2.25 0.50 7.96
N ASN A 212 2.03 -0.69 7.38
CA ASN A 212 1.68 -0.79 5.97
C ASN A 212 0.47 0.12 5.63
N ALA A 213 0.56 0.81 4.50
CA ALA A 213 -0.46 1.69 3.98
C ALA A 213 -1.20 1.03 2.81
N LYS A 214 -2.53 1.08 2.81
CA LYS A 214 -3.31 0.87 1.59
C LYS A 214 -3.18 2.12 0.73
N LEU A 215 -2.68 1.98 -0.49
CA LEU A 215 -2.34 3.08 -1.37
C LEU A 215 -3.13 3.03 -2.67
N ALA A 216 -3.87 4.08 -2.97
CA ALA A 216 -4.41 4.34 -4.29
C ALA A 216 -3.39 5.18 -5.10
N ILE A 217 -3.25 4.86 -6.37
CA ILE A 217 -2.34 5.53 -7.30
C ILE A 217 -3.13 5.93 -8.54
N CYS A 218 -2.95 7.16 -8.98
CA CYS A 218 -3.49 7.67 -10.24
C CYS A 218 -2.37 8.30 -11.08
N MET A 219 -2.17 7.83 -12.31
CA MET A 219 -1.14 8.32 -13.23
C MET A 219 -1.76 8.83 -14.51
N THR A 220 -1.48 10.08 -14.88
CA THR A 220 -1.87 10.65 -16.17
C THR A 220 -0.74 10.42 -17.17
N TYR A 221 -1.02 9.63 -18.21
CA TYR A 221 -0.08 9.23 -19.24
C TYR A 221 -0.54 9.67 -20.62
N TYR A 222 0.41 9.85 -21.54
CA TYR A 222 0.08 10.11 -22.94
C TYR A 222 -0.11 8.77 -23.67
N ASP A 223 -1.33 8.50 -24.13
CA ASP A 223 -1.66 7.29 -24.89
C ASP A 223 -1.23 7.43 -26.36
N ALA A 224 0.08 7.46 -26.59
CA ALA A 224 0.68 7.81 -27.87
C ALA A 224 0.36 6.77 -28.96
N PRO A 225 -0.07 7.17 -30.19
CA PRO A 225 -0.43 6.24 -31.26
C PRO A 225 0.70 5.26 -31.65
N GLU A 226 1.95 5.74 -31.62
CA GLU A 226 3.14 4.96 -31.92
C GLU A 226 3.53 3.94 -30.83
N LEU A 227 2.92 4.04 -29.64
CA LEU A 227 3.14 3.14 -28.51
C LEU A 227 1.96 2.20 -28.26
N ALA A 228 1.02 2.06 -29.21
CA ALA A 228 -0.08 1.12 -29.09
C ALA A 228 0.43 -0.30 -28.78
N GLY A 229 -0.15 -0.94 -27.76
CA GLY A 229 0.29 -2.24 -27.24
C GLY A 229 1.43 -2.19 -26.21
N ALA A 230 2.08 -1.04 -26.01
CA ALA A 230 2.95 -0.85 -24.86
C ALA A 230 2.13 -0.85 -23.56
N SER A 231 2.78 -1.13 -22.43
CA SER A 231 2.09 -1.28 -21.15
C SER A 231 2.93 -0.84 -19.97
N PHE A 232 2.24 -0.57 -18.86
CA PHE A 232 2.87 -0.29 -17.58
C PHE A 232 2.01 -0.72 -16.39
N ARG A 233 2.68 -0.97 -15.27
CA ARG A 233 2.05 -1.25 -13.95
C ARG A 233 3.03 -1.01 -12.83
N PRO A 234 2.56 -0.79 -11.58
CA PRO A 234 3.41 -0.98 -10.41
C PRO A 234 3.83 -2.46 -10.40
N GLU A 235 5.11 -2.79 -10.42
CA GLU A 235 5.60 -4.16 -10.45
C GLU A 235 5.82 -4.70 -9.04
N VAL A 236 6.60 -3.94 -8.27
CA VAL A 236 7.15 -4.36 -6.99
C VAL A 236 7.14 -3.19 -6.01
N TYR A 237 6.81 -3.50 -4.78
CA TYR A 237 6.87 -2.58 -3.63
C TYR A 237 7.37 -3.35 -2.41
N GLN A 238 7.64 -2.64 -1.33
CA GLN A 238 7.96 -3.29 -0.06
C GLN A 238 6.72 -3.38 0.82
N SER A 239 6.62 -4.46 1.58
CA SER A 239 5.56 -4.70 2.55
C SER A 239 6.15 -5.31 3.82
N GLU A 240 5.70 -4.86 4.99
CA GLU A 240 6.03 -5.54 6.24
C GLU A 240 5.03 -6.66 6.49
N ARG A 241 5.53 -7.88 6.48
CA ARG A 241 4.76 -9.09 6.77
C ARG A 241 5.46 -9.80 7.90
N ASN A 242 4.71 -10.14 8.95
CA ASN A 242 5.24 -10.91 10.06
C ASN A 242 6.43 -10.25 10.80
N GLY A 243 6.52 -8.92 10.76
CA GLY A 243 7.61 -8.14 11.38
C GLY A 243 8.87 -8.03 10.51
N LEU A 244 8.81 -8.45 9.25
CA LEU A 244 9.91 -8.34 8.28
C LEU A 244 9.46 -7.54 7.06
N VAL A 245 10.28 -6.56 6.65
CA VAL A 245 10.07 -5.84 5.40
C VAL A 245 10.59 -6.69 4.24
N THR A 246 9.72 -7.02 3.30
CA THR A 246 10.00 -7.90 2.16
C THR A 246 9.40 -7.31 0.87
N PHE A 247 9.80 -7.85 -0.29
CA PHE A 247 9.18 -7.45 -1.54
C PHE A 247 7.82 -8.11 -1.75
N ALA A 248 6.86 -7.32 -2.22
CA ALA A 248 5.57 -7.77 -2.71
C ALA A 248 5.45 -7.41 -4.19
N PHE A 249 4.88 -8.33 -4.98
CA PHE A 249 4.75 -8.20 -6.43
C PHE A 249 3.29 -8.13 -6.82
N THR A 250 2.97 -7.24 -7.75
CA THR A 250 1.64 -7.23 -8.37
C THR A 250 1.59 -8.23 -9.52
N PRO A 251 0.41 -8.77 -9.84
CA PRO A 251 0.26 -9.65 -10.99
C PRO A 251 0.33 -8.88 -12.33
N GLY A 252 0.70 -9.56 -13.41
CA GLY A 252 0.81 -8.92 -14.73
C GLY A 252 -0.51 -8.43 -15.33
N ASN A 253 -1.63 -9.03 -14.94
CA ASN A 253 -2.96 -8.75 -15.49
C ASN A 253 -3.56 -7.40 -15.06
N ILE A 254 -2.92 -6.67 -14.13
CA ILE A 254 -3.34 -5.30 -13.78
C ILE A 254 -2.67 -4.24 -14.67
N ALA A 255 -1.86 -4.64 -15.65
CA ALA A 255 -1.20 -3.70 -16.54
C ALA A 255 -2.19 -2.88 -17.37
N VAL A 256 -1.93 -1.59 -17.46
CA VAL A 256 -2.57 -0.72 -18.44
C VAL A 256 -1.85 -0.92 -19.76
N VAL A 257 -2.61 -1.24 -20.81
CA VAL A 257 -2.12 -1.36 -22.18
C VAL A 257 -2.56 -0.12 -22.95
N LEU A 258 -1.62 0.53 -23.65
CA LEU A 258 -1.89 1.70 -24.46
C LEU A 258 -2.72 1.31 -25.68
N GLU A 259 -3.79 2.06 -25.92
CA GLU A 259 -4.65 1.91 -27.10
C GLU A 259 -4.12 2.76 -28.27
N GLY A 260 -3.29 3.76 -27.98
CA GLY A 260 -2.75 4.68 -28.97
C GLY A 260 -3.76 5.75 -29.42
N SER A 261 -4.62 6.25 -28.51
CA SER A 261 -5.66 7.22 -28.85
C SER A 261 -5.15 8.62 -29.20
N GLY A 262 -3.88 8.94 -28.92
CA GLY A 262 -3.33 10.29 -29.10
C GLY A 262 -3.84 11.31 -28.08
N THR A 263 -4.30 10.85 -26.91
CA THR A 263 -4.82 11.72 -25.84
C THR A 263 -4.17 11.40 -24.50
N TRP A 264 -4.20 12.37 -23.59
CA TRP A 264 -3.89 12.12 -22.18
C TRP A 264 -4.98 11.26 -21.53
N LYS A 265 -4.59 10.22 -20.80
CA LYS A 265 -5.48 9.29 -20.08
C LYS A 265 -5.00 9.07 -18.65
N ASP A 266 -5.92 8.68 -17.78
CA ASP A 266 -5.63 8.32 -16.40
C ASP A 266 -5.61 6.80 -16.22
N ALA A 267 -4.59 6.31 -15.50
CA ALA A 267 -4.44 4.93 -15.04
C ALA A 267 -4.58 4.87 -13.53
N TYR A 268 -5.27 3.85 -13.01
CA TYR A 268 -5.56 3.72 -11.59
C TYR A 268 -5.12 2.36 -11.04
N PHE A 269 -4.52 2.37 -9.84
CA PHE A 269 -4.10 1.16 -9.14
C PHE A 269 -4.39 1.28 -7.64
N GLU A 270 -4.67 0.15 -6.98
CA GLU A 270 -4.69 0.04 -5.52
C GLU A 270 -3.68 -1.02 -5.07
N LEU A 271 -2.78 -0.64 -4.15
CA LEU A 271 -1.84 -1.54 -3.49
C LEU A 271 -2.27 -1.73 -2.02
N PRO A 272 -2.40 -2.96 -1.53
CA PRO A 272 -3.06 -3.23 -0.25
C PRO A 272 -2.20 -2.93 0.99
N ASP A 273 -0.88 -3.11 0.91
CA ASP A 273 -0.01 -3.21 2.08
C ASP A 273 1.41 -2.62 1.84
N VAL A 274 1.48 -1.36 1.39
CA VAL A 274 2.73 -0.66 1.02
C VAL A 274 3.50 -0.15 2.23
N LYS A 275 4.82 -0.41 2.26
CA LYS A 275 5.81 0.33 3.02
C LYS A 275 6.54 1.31 2.10
N PHE A 276 6.72 2.54 2.60
CA PHE A 276 7.33 3.63 1.81
C PHE A 276 8.86 3.61 1.77
N ASN A 277 9.50 2.54 2.21
CA ASN A 277 10.95 2.34 2.11
C ASN A 277 11.47 2.35 0.67
N GLY A 278 10.59 2.09 -0.31
CA GLY A 278 10.93 2.07 -1.72
C GLY A 278 11.67 0.82 -2.19
N VAL A 279 11.89 0.75 -3.50
CA VAL A 279 12.66 -0.32 -4.16
C VAL A 279 13.82 0.31 -4.91
N ASN A 280 14.98 0.44 -4.25
CA ASN A 280 16.17 1.15 -4.75
C ASN A 280 15.95 2.65 -5.05
N GLN A 281 14.93 3.28 -4.45
CA GLN A 281 14.68 4.72 -4.48
C GLN A 281 14.56 5.24 -3.04
N GLY A 282 15.33 6.27 -2.69
CA GLY A 282 15.34 6.88 -1.35
C GLY A 282 15.04 8.38 -1.37
N PRO A 283 14.73 9.01 -0.22
CA PRO A 283 14.59 8.37 1.10
C PRO A 283 13.29 7.58 1.27
N GLN A 284 12.28 7.84 0.43
CA GLN A 284 11.04 7.08 0.38
C GLN A 284 10.53 6.91 -1.05
N ALA A 285 9.83 5.80 -1.31
CA ALA A 285 9.09 5.54 -2.53
C ALA A 285 7.96 4.53 -2.27
N ALA A 286 6.90 4.57 -3.08
CA ALA A 286 5.77 3.66 -2.93
C ALA A 286 5.97 2.32 -3.65
N ALA A 287 6.19 2.38 -4.97
CA ALA A 287 6.31 1.21 -5.82
C ALA A 287 7.19 1.55 -7.02
N ARG A 288 7.94 0.55 -7.49
CA ARG A 288 8.65 0.61 -8.76
C ARG A 288 7.71 0.12 -9.86
N PHE A 289 7.58 0.92 -10.91
CA PHE A 289 6.78 0.61 -12.08
C PHE A 289 7.65 -0.06 -13.13
N VAL A 290 7.11 -1.07 -13.81
CA VAL A 290 7.71 -1.64 -15.01
C VAL A 290 7.02 -1.06 -16.23
N MET A 291 7.82 -0.66 -17.22
CA MET A 291 7.40 -0.03 -18.46
C MET A 291 7.86 -0.90 -19.64
N SER A 292 6.98 -1.19 -20.59
CA SER A 292 7.35 -1.92 -21.81
C SER A 292 7.72 -1.00 -22.98
N GLY A 293 7.61 0.32 -22.81
CA GLY A 293 7.90 1.34 -23.82
C GLY A 293 8.13 2.72 -23.20
N LYS A 294 8.52 3.69 -24.04
CA LYS A 294 8.83 5.09 -23.66
C LYS A 294 7.56 5.89 -23.36
N ILE A 295 6.76 5.42 -22.40
CA ILE A 295 5.43 5.96 -22.09
C ILE A 295 5.56 7.24 -21.26
N PRO A 296 5.15 8.41 -21.79
CA PRO A 296 5.24 9.68 -21.06
C PRO A 296 4.17 9.81 -19.97
N ILE A 297 4.59 10.21 -18.76
CA ILE A 297 3.75 10.47 -17.60
C ILE A 297 3.89 11.94 -17.22
N THR A 298 2.79 12.68 -17.17
CA THR A 298 2.81 14.13 -16.82
C THR A 298 2.33 14.39 -15.38
N ARG A 299 1.53 13.49 -14.81
CA ARG A 299 0.97 13.67 -13.47
C ARG A 299 0.87 12.35 -12.73
N VAL A 300 1.24 12.35 -11.45
CA VAL A 300 1.11 11.19 -10.56
C VAL A 300 0.55 11.64 -9.22
N ARG A 301 -0.45 10.92 -8.72
CA ARG A 301 -1.12 11.20 -7.45
C ARG A 301 -1.14 9.93 -6.62
N TYR A 302 -0.77 10.06 -5.36
CA TYR A 302 -0.85 9.01 -4.34
C TYR A 302 -1.87 9.41 -3.29
N ALA A 303 -2.76 8.48 -2.93
CA ALA A 303 -3.67 8.66 -1.81
C ALA A 303 -3.64 7.46 -0.87
N VAL A 304 -3.35 7.71 0.41
CA VAL A 304 -3.37 6.67 1.44
C VAL A 304 -4.79 6.51 1.97
N ILE A 305 -5.31 5.29 1.91
CA ILE A 305 -6.61 4.93 2.47
C ILE A 305 -6.36 4.47 3.92
N ARG A 306 -6.47 5.41 4.86
CA ARG A 306 -6.23 5.14 6.28
C ARG A 306 -7.33 4.27 6.88
N PRO A 307 -7.01 3.30 7.76
CA PRO A 307 -8.02 2.46 8.40
C PRO A 307 -8.77 3.19 9.53
N CYS A 308 -8.25 4.33 10.00
CA CYS A 308 -8.74 5.09 11.14
C CYS A 308 -8.50 6.60 10.93
N GLY A 309 -8.99 7.41 11.87
CA GLY A 309 -8.83 8.87 11.84
C GLY A 309 -9.92 9.61 11.05
N PRO A 310 -9.78 10.94 10.86
CA PRO A 310 -10.83 11.79 10.27
C PRO A 310 -11.23 11.40 8.83
N ASN A 311 -10.30 10.80 8.09
CA ASN A 311 -10.48 10.34 6.71
C ASN A 311 -10.53 8.82 6.58
N ALA A 312 -10.87 8.10 7.66
CA ALA A 312 -10.91 6.64 7.65
C ALA A 312 -11.68 6.09 6.44
N ASN A 313 -11.06 5.13 5.75
CA ASN A 313 -11.56 4.41 4.59
C ASN A 313 -11.94 5.28 3.37
N LYS A 314 -11.55 6.55 3.34
CA LYS A 314 -11.79 7.42 2.18
C LYS A 314 -10.69 7.23 1.13
N ASN A 315 -11.10 7.04 -0.11
CA ASN A 315 -10.21 7.07 -1.26
C ASN A 315 -10.27 8.45 -1.93
N LEU A 316 -9.23 9.26 -1.73
CA LEU A 316 -9.16 10.61 -2.33
C LEU A 316 -8.98 10.57 -3.86
N LEU A 317 -8.73 9.40 -4.44
CA LEU A 317 -8.60 9.17 -5.88
C LEU A 317 -9.75 8.35 -6.46
N GLU A 318 -10.89 8.27 -5.78
CA GLU A 318 -12.06 7.52 -6.26
C GLU A 318 -12.48 7.96 -7.68
N GLY A 319 -12.44 9.26 -7.97
CA GLY A 319 -12.76 9.79 -9.29
C GLY A 319 -11.77 9.44 -10.41
N CYS A 320 -10.61 8.85 -10.10
CA CYS A 320 -9.66 8.34 -11.10
C CYS A 320 -9.94 6.88 -11.48
N LYS A 321 -10.81 6.17 -10.74
CA LYS A 321 -11.16 4.80 -11.11
C LYS A 321 -11.76 4.78 -12.51
N PRO A 322 -11.43 3.77 -13.34
CA PRO A 322 -12.09 3.59 -14.62
C PRO A 322 -13.60 3.52 -14.40
N VAL A 323 -14.36 4.27 -15.18
CA VAL A 323 -15.81 4.17 -15.18
C VAL A 323 -16.17 2.80 -15.75
N THR A 324 -16.53 1.88 -14.87
CA THR A 324 -16.96 0.53 -15.23
C THR A 324 -18.49 0.43 -15.36
N ASP A 325 -19.21 1.42 -14.82
CA ASP A 325 -20.66 1.53 -14.97
C ASP A 325 -21.01 2.01 -16.37
N VAL A 326 -21.48 1.07 -17.19
CA VAL A 326 -22.08 1.41 -18.48
C VAL A 326 -23.58 1.55 -18.29
N THR A 327 -24.05 2.80 -18.25
CA THR A 327 -25.49 3.08 -18.26
C THR A 327 -26.07 2.69 -19.62
N LEU A 328 -26.86 1.61 -19.63
CA LEU A 328 -27.67 1.20 -20.77
C LEU A 328 -28.95 2.04 -20.82
N GLY A 329 -29.06 2.91 -21.81
CA GLY A 329 -30.31 3.59 -22.13
C GLY A 329 -31.23 2.67 -22.94
N ALA A 330 -32.47 2.47 -22.48
CA ALA A 330 -33.49 1.74 -23.23
C ALA A 330 -34.72 2.64 -23.43
N ALA A 331 -35.15 2.81 -24.68
CA ALA A 331 -36.34 3.60 -25.02
C ALA A 331 -37.19 2.91 -26.07
N ARG A 332 -38.53 3.02 -25.96
CA ARG A 332 -39.44 2.58 -27.00
C ARG A 332 -39.56 3.65 -28.07
N THR A 333 -39.34 3.29 -29.33
CA THR A 333 -39.52 4.21 -30.45
C THR A 333 -40.99 4.31 -30.85
N ALA A 334 -41.36 5.38 -31.56
CA ALA A 334 -42.73 5.61 -32.03
C ALA A 334 -43.29 4.46 -32.90
N GLY A 335 -42.43 3.68 -33.54
CA GLY A 335 -42.79 2.50 -34.33
C GLY A 335 -42.85 1.18 -33.54
N GLY A 336 -42.77 1.22 -32.21
CA GLY A 336 -42.84 0.04 -31.35
C GLY A 336 -41.53 -0.76 -31.21
N ARG A 337 -40.40 -0.27 -31.74
CA ARG A 337 -39.08 -0.89 -31.55
C ARG A 337 -38.46 -0.46 -30.20
N ILE A 338 -37.48 -1.22 -29.72
CA ILE A 338 -36.65 -0.81 -28.57
C ILE A 338 -35.32 -0.27 -29.11
N ARG A 339 -34.96 0.95 -28.72
CA ARG A 339 -33.63 1.52 -28.92
C ARG A 339 -32.82 1.29 -27.65
N LEU A 340 -31.72 0.57 -27.78
CA LEU A 340 -30.68 0.48 -26.75
C LEU A 340 -29.56 1.44 -27.11
N ALA A 341 -29.00 2.12 -26.11
CA ALA A 341 -27.87 3.03 -26.27
C ALA A 341 -26.89 2.85 -25.10
N TRP A 342 -25.61 2.96 -25.37
CA TRP A 342 -24.52 2.96 -24.39
C TRP A 342 -23.44 3.97 -24.84
N PRO A 343 -22.53 4.39 -23.94
CA PRO A 343 -21.45 5.30 -24.29
C PRO A 343 -20.59 4.72 -25.43
N ALA A 344 -20.16 5.56 -26.37
CA ALA A 344 -19.46 5.12 -27.59
C ALA A 344 -18.13 4.38 -27.32
N GLY A 345 -17.51 4.58 -26.16
CA GLY A 345 -16.30 3.87 -25.74
C GLY A 345 -16.54 2.55 -25.00
N ALA A 346 -17.78 2.17 -24.74
CA ALA A 346 -18.11 0.93 -24.06
C ALA A 346 -18.26 -0.22 -25.10
N GLY A 347 -17.33 -1.17 -25.07
CA GLY A 347 -17.33 -2.37 -25.91
C GLY A 347 -17.75 -3.64 -25.16
N GLY A 348 -17.79 -4.78 -25.86
CA GLY A 348 -18.01 -6.10 -25.23
C GLY A 348 -19.46 -6.47 -24.94
N PHE A 349 -20.45 -5.72 -25.44
CA PHE A 349 -21.86 -6.07 -25.29
C PHE A 349 -22.30 -7.16 -26.27
N VAL A 350 -23.04 -8.14 -25.75
CA VAL A 350 -23.73 -9.15 -26.55
C VAL A 350 -25.24 -8.98 -26.36
N LEU A 351 -25.97 -8.75 -27.45
CA LEU A 351 -27.42 -8.78 -27.46
C LEU A 351 -27.88 -10.24 -27.56
N ALA A 352 -28.32 -10.82 -26.45
CA ALA A 352 -28.91 -12.16 -26.40
C ALA A 352 -30.43 -12.04 -26.20
N GLY A 353 -31.20 -12.81 -26.97
CA GLY A 353 -32.64 -12.90 -26.82
C GLY A 353 -33.04 -14.36 -26.64
N ASP A 354 -33.74 -14.68 -25.55
CA ASP A 354 -34.34 -15.99 -25.35
C ASP A 354 -35.73 -16.01 -26.04
N GLY A 355 -35.83 -16.76 -27.14
CA GLY A 355 -37.13 -17.10 -27.75
C GLY A 355 -37.66 -16.21 -28.88
N PHE A 356 -36.88 -15.25 -29.41
CA PHE A 356 -37.28 -14.43 -30.57
C PHE A 356 -36.12 -14.18 -31.56
N ALA A 357 -36.45 -14.03 -32.85
CA ALA A 357 -35.49 -13.64 -33.88
C ALA A 357 -35.09 -12.16 -33.70
N VAL A 358 -33.85 -11.93 -33.28
CA VAL A 358 -33.26 -10.58 -33.19
C VAL A 358 -32.87 -10.12 -34.61
N VAL A 359 -33.68 -9.25 -35.22
CA VAL A 359 -33.28 -8.53 -36.44
C VAL A 359 -32.54 -7.27 -36.03
N ALA A 360 -31.22 -7.39 -35.82
CA ALA A 360 -30.37 -6.24 -35.49
C ALA A 360 -30.05 -5.45 -36.77
N GLY A 361 -30.66 -4.28 -36.93
CA GLY A 361 -30.17 -3.24 -37.83
C GLY A 361 -29.26 -2.30 -37.04
N LEU A 362 -27.93 -2.45 -37.18
CA LEU A 362 -26.97 -1.48 -36.66
C LEU A 362 -26.94 -0.27 -37.59
N GLU A 363 -27.65 0.79 -37.23
CA GLU A 363 -27.39 2.13 -37.77
C GLU A 363 -26.52 2.88 -36.76
N ALA A 364 -25.23 3.00 -37.07
CA ALA A 364 -24.32 3.87 -36.34
C ALA A 364 -24.66 5.32 -36.71
N CYS A 365 -25.42 6.03 -35.88
CA CYS A 365 -25.52 7.48 -35.97
C CYS A 365 -24.28 8.08 -35.28
N GLY A 366 -23.31 8.53 -36.08
CA GLY A 366 -22.25 9.42 -35.62
C GLY A 366 -22.85 10.77 -35.21
N GLY A 367 -22.54 11.20 -34.00
CA GLY A 367 -22.81 12.53 -33.46
C GLY A 367 -21.58 13.05 -32.78
#